data_AF-A0A0F9DVX0-F1
#
_entry.id   AF-A0A0F9DVX0-F1
#
_cell.length_a   1.000
_cell.length_b   1.000
_cell.length_c   1.000
_cell.angle_alpha   90.00
_cell.angle_beta   90.00
_cell.angle_gamma   90.00
#
_symmetry.space_group_name_H-M   'P 1'
#
loop_
_entity.id
_entity.type
_entity.pdbx_description
1 polymer ?
#
loop_
_entity_poly.entity_id
_entity_poly.type
_entity_poly.pdbx_seq_one_letter_code
_entity_poly.pdbx_strand_id
1 'polypeptide(L)' 'MAILTDTLKPKLKHPFPLGNRFWKDPKTGLIIPKHADENIVWKEKLLLQAENDTILQTDLLAACAESLLYFVNAFVWT' A
#
# COMPACT_ATOMS: atom_id res chain seq x y z
N MET A 1 8.30 5.01 -29.55
CA MET A 1 9.32 4.00 -29.21
C MET A 1 8.81 3.23 -28.01
N ALA A 2 8.37 1.98 -28.20
CA ALA A 2 8.02 1.09 -27.09
C ALA A 2 9.35 0.56 -26.50
N ILE A 3 9.56 0.86 -25.22
CA ILE A 3 10.81 0.65 -24.51
C ILE A 3 10.99 -0.86 -24.29
N LEU A 4 12.24 -1.35 -24.38
CA LEU A 4 12.72 -2.74 -24.22
C LEU A 4 12.23 -3.50 -22.95
N THR A 5 11.42 -2.89 -22.10
CA THR A 5 10.90 -3.45 -20.86
C THR A 5 9.70 -4.39 -21.04
N ASP A 6 8.97 -4.30 -22.15
CA ASP A 6 7.74 -5.10 -22.34
C ASP A 6 8.03 -6.58 -22.62
N THR A 7 9.26 -6.91 -23.06
CA THR A 7 9.71 -8.30 -23.27
C THR A 7 10.15 -9.01 -22.00
N LEU A 8 10.34 -8.29 -20.88
CA LEU A 8 10.76 -8.86 -19.59
C LEU A 8 9.57 -9.23 -18.69
N LYS A 9 8.35 -8.84 -19.05
CA LYS A 9 7.16 -9.20 -18.25
C LYS A 9 6.80 -10.66 -18.50
N PRO A 10 6.68 -11.49 -17.45
CA PRO A 10 6.22 -12.87 -17.62
C PRO A 10 4.83 -12.87 -18.26
N LYS A 11 4.66 -13.66 -19.33
CA LYS A 11 3.33 -13.93 -19.91
C LYS A 11 2.57 -14.83 -18.95
N LEU A 12 1.59 -14.27 -18.26
CA LEU A 12 0.74 -15.03 -17.36
C LEU A 12 -0.25 -15.87 -18.18
N LYS A 13 -0.46 -17.13 -17.78
CA LYS A 13 -1.44 -18.04 -18.41
C LYS A 13 -2.87 -17.47 -18.35
N HIS A 14 -3.14 -16.67 -17.32
CA HIS A 14 -4.38 -15.93 -17.11
C HIS A 14 -4.02 -14.49 -16.72
N PRO A 15 -4.85 -13.49 -17.07
CA PRO A 15 -4.66 -12.13 -16.57
C PRO A 15 -4.58 -12.14 -15.03
N PHE A 16 -3.81 -11.22 -14.45
CA PHE A 16 -3.76 -11.06 -13.01
C PHE A 16 -5.19 -10.86 -12.49
N PRO A 17 -5.64 -11.59 -11.44
CA PRO A 17 -7.00 -11.43 -10.95
C PRO A 17 -7.22 -9.99 -10.48
N LEU A 18 -8.14 -9.28 -11.14
CA LEU A 18 -8.49 -7.88 -10.87
C LEU A 18 -9.37 -7.70 -9.62
N GLY A 19 -9.45 -8.70 -8.75
CA GLY A 19 -10.58 -8.86 -7.83
C GLY A 19 -10.47 -8.17 -6.47
N ASN A 20 -9.29 -7.73 -6.02
CA ASN A 20 -9.13 -7.19 -4.67
C ASN A 20 -8.42 -5.84 -4.68
N ARG A 21 -9.20 -4.78 -4.45
CA ARG A 21 -8.74 -3.38 -4.29
C ARG A 21 -7.87 -3.19 -3.04
N PHE A 22 -8.10 -4.01 -2.03
CA PHE A 22 -7.37 -3.96 -0.77
C PHE A 22 -6.53 -5.21 -0.55
N TRP A 23 -5.38 -5.03 0.07
CA TRP A 23 -4.58 -6.09 0.66
C TRP A 23 -4.78 -6.06 2.17
N LYS A 24 -4.98 -7.24 2.76
CA LYS A 24 -5.01 -7.42 4.21
C LYS A 24 -3.77 -8.18 4.62
N ASP A 25 -3.02 -7.60 5.54
CA ASP A 25 -1.86 -8.24 6.14
C ASP A 25 -2.30 -9.49 6.91
N PRO A 26 -1.77 -10.69 6.58
CA PRO A 26 -2.15 -11.91 7.28
C PRO A 26 -1.64 -11.98 8.72
N LYS A 27 -0.58 -11.22 9.06
CA LYS A 27 0.02 -11.21 10.41
C LYS A 27 -0.63 -10.14 11.28
N THR A 28 -0.69 -8.91 10.79
CA THR A 28 -1.15 -7.75 11.58
C THR A 28 -2.64 -7.45 11.39
N GLY A 29 -3.26 -7.98 10.32
CA GLY A 29 -4.64 -7.67 9.96
C GLY A 29 -4.84 -6.29 9.33
N LEU A 30 -3.78 -5.49 9.17
CA LEU A 30 -3.81 -4.16 8.57
C LEU A 30 -4.31 -4.21 7.12
N ILE A 31 -5.13 -3.24 6.73
CA ILE A 31 -5.73 -3.17 5.39
C ILE A 31 -5.17 -1.95 4.66
N ILE A 32 -4.63 -2.17 3.46
CA ILE A 32 -4.07 -1.12 2.62
C ILE A 32 -4.58 -1.24 1.18
N PRO A 33 -4.71 -0.13 0.44
CA PRO A 33 -5.10 -0.15 -0.96
C PRO A 33 -3.98 -0.68 -1.86
N LYS A 34 -4.36 -1.30 -2.98
CA LYS A 34 -3.42 -1.84 -3.99
C LYS A 34 -3.22 -0.93 -5.19
N HIS A 35 -4.05 0.08 -5.36
CA HIS A 35 -3.99 1.01 -6.49
C HIS A 35 -3.52 2.39 -6.01
N ALA A 36 -2.73 3.06 -6.84
CA ALA A 36 -2.05 4.30 -6.46
C ALA A 36 -3.03 5.46 -6.18
N ASP A 37 -4.08 5.57 -6.98
CA ASP A 37 -5.18 6.54 -6.80
C ASP A 37 -5.88 6.36 -5.45
N GLU A 38 -6.18 5.12 -5.07
CA GLU A 38 -6.74 4.81 -3.76
C GLU A 38 -5.75 5.04 -2.63
N ASN A 39 -4.46 4.75 -2.85
CA ASN A 39 -3.41 4.94 -1.86
C ASN A 39 -3.20 6.41 -1.51
N ILE A 40 -3.30 7.32 -2.49
CA ILE A 40 -3.19 8.77 -2.27
C ILE A 40 -4.27 9.23 -1.29
N VAL A 41 -5.54 8.90 -1.57
CA VAL A 41 -6.68 9.34 -0.73
C VAL A 41 -6.64 8.69 0.66
N TRP A 42 -6.25 7.41 0.73
CA TRP A 42 -6.12 6.70 2.01
C TRP A 42 -5.01 7.31 2.87
N LYS A 43 -3.84 7.59 2.28
CA LYS A 43 -2.69 8.19 2.98
C LYS A 43 -3.01 9.59 3.49
N GLU A 44 -3.63 10.43 2.67
CA GLU A 44 -4.02 11.79 3.08
C GLU A 44 -4.87 11.77 4.36
N LYS A 45 -5.89 10.92 4.40
CA LYS A 45 -6.76 10.78 5.57
C LYS A 45 -6.01 10.25 6.78
N LEU A 46 -5.16 9.24 6.59
CA LEU A 46 -4.37 8.63 7.66
C LEU A 46 -3.44 9.66 8.32
N LEU A 47 -2.71 10.42 7.50
CA LEU A 47 -1.75 11.41 7.99
C LEU A 47 -2.46 12.61 8.63
N LEU A 48 -3.61 13.04 8.09
CA LEU A 48 -4.42 14.10 8.69
C LEU A 48 -4.94 13.71 10.08
N GLN A 49 -5.37 12.45 10.25
CA GLN A 49 -5.78 11.94 11.56
C GLN A 49 -4.60 11.87 12.54
N ALA A 50 -3.43 11.44 12.06
CA ALA A 50 -2.24 11.29 12.89
C ALA A 50 -1.57 12.62 13.26
N GLU A 51 -1.83 13.72 12.54
CA GLU A 51 -1.12 14.99 12.71
C GLU A 51 -1.09 15.48 14.17
N ASN A 52 -2.20 15.34 14.89
CA ASN A 52 -2.36 15.81 16.26
C ASN A 52 -2.67 14.70 17.27
N ASP A 53 -2.50 13.43 16.90
CA ASP A 53 -2.80 12.27 17.75
C ASP A 53 -1.51 11.46 17.99
N THR A 54 -0.90 11.66 19.17
CA THR A 54 0.35 11.00 19.56
C THR A 54 0.19 9.49 19.80
N ILE A 55 -1.01 9.04 20.16
CA ILE A 55 -1.29 7.61 20.31
C ILE A 55 -1.29 6.98 18.92
N LEU A 56 -2.03 7.58 17.98
CA LEU A 56 -2.08 7.10 16.60
C LEU A 56 -0.70 7.16 15.93
N GLN A 57 0.10 8.21 16.15
CA GLN A 57 1.48 8.26 15.66
C GLN A 57 2.32 7.09 16.16
N THR A 58 2.19 6.73 17.45
CA THR A 58 2.91 5.60 18.05
C THR A 58 2.45 4.28 17.43
N ASP A 59 1.15 4.10 17.26
CA ASP A 59 0.57 2.91 16.64
C ASP A 59 1.00 2.77 15.16
N LEU A 60 1.09 3.88 14.43
CA LEU A 60 1.58 3.90 13.04
C LEU A 60 3.04 3.45 12.95
N LEU A 61 3.90 3.92 13.85
CA LEU A 61 5.30 3.49 13.87
C LEU A 61 5.43 1.99 14.20
N ALA A 62 4.63 1.49 15.15
CA ALA A 62 4.58 0.06 15.45
C ALA A 62 4.08 -0.76 14.25
N ALA A 63 3.02 -0.31 13.58
CA ALA A 63 2.50 -0.93 12.37
C ALA A 63 3.54 -0.99 11.25
N CYS A 64 4.34 0.07 11.08
CA CYS A 64 5.42 0.11 10.10
C CYS A 64 6.57 -0.86 10.42
N ALA A 65 6.88 -1.06 11.70
CA ALA A 65 7.88 -2.04 12.12
C ALA A 65 7.43 -3.48 11.84
N GLU A 66 6.13 -3.75 11.94
CA GLU A 66 5.55 -5.09 11.72
C GLU A 66 5.22 -5.38 10.25
N SER A 67 4.97 -4.36 9.43
CA SER A 67 4.53 -4.50 8.05
C SER A 67 5.24 -3.51 7.12
N LEU A 68 6.25 -3.99 6.39
CA LEU A 68 6.97 -3.20 5.38
C LEU A 68 6.01 -2.65 4.31
N LEU A 69 5.02 -3.45 3.90
CA LEU A 69 4.07 -3.02 2.88
C LEU A 69 3.18 -1.88 3.39
N TYR A 70 2.79 -1.92 4.66
CA TYR A 70 2.09 -0.82 5.30
C TYR A 70 2.93 0.47 5.29
N PHE A 71 4.21 0.38 5.69
CA PHE A 71 5.14 1.51 5.64
C PHE A 71 5.24 2.10 4.22
N VAL A 72 5.43 1.26 3.21
CA VAL A 72 5.54 1.69 1.81
C VAL A 72 4.28 2.41 1.36
N ASN A 73 3.09 1.86 1.64
CA ASN A 73 1.82 2.50 1.29
C ASN A 73 1.63 3.83 2.02
N ALA A 74 1.94 3.89 3.33
CA ALA A 74 1.68 5.05 4.17
C ALA A 74 2.66 6.22 3.92
N PHE A 75 3.91 5.96 3.52
CA PHE A 75 4.94 6.99 3.51
C PHE A 75 5.75 7.11 2.22
N VAL A 76 5.80 6.08 1.37
CA VAL A 76 6.75 6.05 0.23
C VAL A 76 6.05 6.10 -1.12
N TRP A 77 4.97 5.32 -1.30
CA TRP A 77 4.40 5.06 -2.61
C TRP A 77 3.37 6.11 -3.05
N THR A 78 3.53 6.60 -4.27
CA THR A 78 2.60 7.42 -5.08
C THR A 78 2.82 7.12 -6.55
#